data_AF-A0A2S8PKB1-F1
#
_entry.id   AF-A0A2S8PKB1-F1
#
_cell.length_a   1.000
_cell.length_b   1.000
_cell.length_c   1.000
_cell.angle_alpha   90.00
_cell.angle_beta   90.00
_cell.angle_gamma   90.00
#
_symmetry.space_group_name_H-M   'P 1'
#
loop_
_entity.id
_entity.type
_entity.pdbx_description
1 polymer ?
#
loop_
_entity_poly.entity_id
_entity_poly.type
_entity_poly.pdbx_seq_one_letter_code
_entity_poly.pdbx_strand_id
1 'polypeptide(L)'
;MRSCLRSCRSRSPFRERNSPWVLHPAMMDSALQGGVLLLNGFFQSQEEEPQTPGQMWLPFALDELLILQPCQDEMWARIRYSKDHHPLHQVRKVDLDWMDGEGNVCVSINGLSWRHPAVQQAARSKDTNGTFPDSGLLLMEPFWKEESPALQFGTNSYREHLIVLCGCPEDWAGRFAKGMDTARILDWQNVAKDVMNISAITPNVC
;
A
#
# COMPACT_ATOMS: atom_id res chain seq x y z
N MET A 1 -18.95 22.56 13.54
CA MET A 1 -18.51 21.37 12.78
C MET A 1 -17.24 21.75 12.03
N ARG A 2 -16.07 21.24 12.43
CA ARG A 2 -14.80 21.55 11.74
C ARG A 2 -14.66 20.62 10.54
N SER A 3 -14.43 21.19 9.37
CA SER A 3 -14.20 20.47 8.13
C SER A 3 -12.86 20.87 7.52
N CYS A 4 -12.05 19.90 7.11
CA CYS A 4 -10.86 20.15 6.30
C CYS A 4 -11.21 20.07 4.82
N LEU A 5 -10.65 20.97 4.00
CA LEU A 5 -10.75 20.94 2.54
C LEU A 5 -9.40 20.52 1.96
N ARG A 6 -9.38 19.46 1.15
CA ARG A 6 -8.19 18.97 0.46
C ARG A 6 -8.43 18.95 -1.05
N SER A 7 -7.55 19.59 -1.81
CA SER A 7 -7.52 19.44 -3.27
C SER A 7 -7.07 18.03 -3.64
N CYS A 8 -7.86 17.36 -4.48
CA CYS A 8 -7.62 16.01 -4.96
C CYS A 8 -7.47 16.05 -6.48
N ARG A 9 -6.39 15.47 -7.00
CA ARG A 9 -6.13 15.38 -8.45
C ARG A 9 -5.76 13.96 -8.81
N SER A 10 -6.39 13.40 -9.84
CA SER A 10 -5.93 12.17 -10.46
C SER A 10 -4.66 12.45 -11.28
N ARG A 11 -3.49 12.19 -10.71
CA ARG A 11 -2.25 12.08 -11.50
C ARG A 11 -2.01 10.63 -11.87
N SER A 12 -2.54 10.17 -13.00
CA SER A 12 -1.99 8.99 -13.66
C SER A 12 -0.89 9.44 -14.65
N PRO A 13 0.27 8.75 -14.71
CA PRO A 13 1.23 8.93 -15.80
C PRO A 13 0.63 8.49 -17.16
N PHE A 14 -0.41 7.65 -17.10
CA PHE A 14 -1.25 7.25 -18.21
C PHE A 14 -2.44 8.22 -18.33
N ARG A 15 -2.27 9.30 -19.08
CA ARG A 15 -3.33 10.26 -19.43
C ARG A 15 -4.28 9.62 -20.45
N GLU A 16 -4.98 8.56 -20.05
CA GLU A 16 -6.09 8.03 -20.85
C GLU A 16 -7.26 9.00 -20.71
N ARG A 17 -7.52 9.72 -21.80
CA ARG A 17 -8.55 10.75 -21.93
C ARG A 17 -9.98 10.23 -21.71
N ASN A 18 -10.14 8.92 -21.51
CA ASN A 18 -11.39 8.19 -21.28
C ASN A 18 -11.19 7.14 -20.17
N SER A 19 -10.83 7.58 -18.97
CA SER A 19 -10.67 6.69 -17.83
C SER A 19 -12.06 6.18 -17.39
N PRO A 20 -12.33 4.86 -17.35
CA PRO A 20 -13.67 4.30 -17.08
C PRO A 20 -14.09 4.38 -15.60
N TRP A 21 -13.34 5.10 -14.76
CA TRP A 21 -13.54 5.09 -13.32
C TRP A 21 -14.53 6.17 -12.90
N VAL A 22 -15.69 5.72 -12.42
CA VAL A 22 -16.63 6.60 -11.71
C VAL A 22 -16.01 7.12 -10.41
N LEU A 23 -15.23 6.28 -9.71
CA LEU A 23 -14.46 6.65 -8.52
C LEU A 23 -12.97 6.42 -8.78
N HIS A 24 -12.22 7.48 -9.05
CA HIS A 24 -10.79 7.34 -9.30
C HIS A 24 -10.04 6.94 -8.01
N PRO A 25 -9.33 5.80 -7.96
CA PRO A 25 -8.74 5.28 -6.71
C PRO A 25 -7.81 6.26 -6.00
N ALA A 26 -6.93 6.94 -6.74
CA ALA A 26 -6.01 7.93 -6.16
C ALA A 26 -6.74 9.14 -5.53
N MET A 27 -7.90 9.52 -6.08
CA MET A 27 -8.70 10.62 -5.55
C MET A 27 -9.46 10.19 -4.30
N MET A 28 -9.96 8.95 -4.28
CA MET A 28 -10.53 8.36 -3.07
C MET A 28 -9.48 8.28 -1.96
N ASP A 29 -8.30 7.73 -2.27
CA ASP A 29 -7.20 7.58 -1.32
C ASP A 29 -6.70 8.92 -0.76
N SER A 30 -6.65 9.97 -1.58
CA SER A 30 -6.27 11.29 -1.10
C SER A 30 -7.23 11.86 -0.05
N ALA A 31 -8.55 11.60 -0.12
CA ALA A 31 -9.45 12.00 0.96
C ALA A 31 -9.26 11.11 2.20
N LEU A 32 -9.05 9.80 2.03
CA LEU A 32 -8.75 8.87 3.13
C LEU A 32 -7.53 9.34 3.93
N GLN A 33 -6.43 9.67 3.24
CA GLN A 33 -5.24 10.25 3.86
C GLN A 33 -5.53 11.58 4.59
N GLY A 34 -6.43 12.42 4.06
CA GLY A 34 -6.87 13.64 4.75
C GLY A 34 -7.67 13.34 6.03
N GLY A 35 -8.42 12.23 6.04
CA GLY A 35 -9.05 11.67 7.23
C GLY A 35 -8.02 11.32 8.29
N VAL A 36 -6.92 10.65 7.93
CA VAL A 36 -5.81 10.35 8.86
C VAL A 36 -5.22 11.62 9.48
N LEU A 37 -5.08 12.69 8.70
CA LEU A 37 -4.62 13.99 9.21
C LEU A 37 -5.61 14.59 10.21
N LEU A 38 -6.91 14.53 9.92
CA LEU A 38 -7.94 14.99 10.86
C LEU A 38 -7.90 14.19 12.17
N LEU A 39 -7.80 12.85 12.08
CA LEU A 39 -7.77 11.95 13.22
C LEU A 39 -6.52 12.11 14.09
N ASN A 40 -5.40 12.52 13.50
CA ASN A 40 -4.16 12.84 14.19
C ASN A 40 -4.12 14.28 14.75
N GLY A 41 -5.21 15.03 14.67
CA GLY A 41 -5.33 16.36 15.29
C GLY A 41 -4.63 17.49 14.53
N PHE A 42 -4.17 17.28 13.28
CA PHE A 42 -3.45 18.30 12.51
C PHE A 42 -4.27 19.56 12.21
N PHE A 43 -5.59 19.53 12.41
CA PHE A 43 -6.51 20.65 12.20
C PHE A 43 -7.17 21.14 13.50
N GLN A 44 -6.67 20.71 14.67
CA GLN A 44 -7.15 21.17 15.97
C GLN A 44 -6.49 22.49 16.38
N SER A 45 -7.21 23.29 17.19
CA SER A 45 -6.67 24.50 17.81
C SER A 45 -5.92 24.15 19.10
N GLN A 46 -4.98 25.00 19.53
CA GLN A 46 -4.13 24.77 20.72
C GLN A 46 -4.89 24.54 22.05
N GLU A 47 -6.19 24.80 22.10
CA GLU A 47 -7.04 24.66 23.28
C GLU A 47 -7.62 23.23 23.48
N GLU A 48 -7.40 22.32 22.54
CA GLU A 48 -7.92 20.94 22.62
C GLU A 48 -6.87 19.97 23.18
N GLU A 49 -7.35 18.98 23.96
CA GLU A 49 -6.52 17.92 24.53
C GLU A 49 -5.64 17.27 23.45
N PRO A 50 -4.31 17.19 23.66
CA PRO A 50 -3.39 16.72 22.65
C PRO A 50 -3.69 15.26 22.28
N GLN A 51 -4.17 15.08 21.05
CA GLN A 51 -4.20 13.75 20.43
C GLN A 51 -2.78 13.24 20.33
N THR A 52 -2.55 11.95 20.61
CA THR A 52 -1.22 11.34 20.47
C THR A 52 -0.82 11.41 18.99
N PRO A 53 0.16 12.25 18.61
CA PRO A 53 0.50 12.43 17.21
C PRO A 53 1.14 11.15 16.65
N GLY A 54 0.91 10.87 15.37
CA GLY A 54 1.57 9.74 14.68
C GLY A 54 0.87 8.39 14.89
N GLN A 55 -0.39 8.40 15.29
CA GLN A 55 -1.22 7.20 15.35
C GLN A 55 -1.56 6.71 13.93
N MET A 56 -1.42 5.39 13.72
CA MET A 56 -1.79 4.74 12.46
C MET A 56 -3.30 4.48 12.46
N TRP A 57 -4.04 5.19 11.64
CA TRP A 57 -5.48 4.97 11.47
C TRP A 57 -5.73 4.13 10.21
N LEU A 58 -6.52 3.06 10.35
CA LEU A 58 -6.92 2.20 9.24
C LEU A 58 -8.43 2.28 9.02
N PRO A 59 -8.90 2.60 7.80
CA PRO A 59 -10.33 2.54 7.48
C PRO A 59 -10.75 1.07 7.39
N PHE A 60 -11.91 0.71 7.95
CA PHE A 60 -12.35 -0.70 7.94
C PHE A 60 -13.83 -0.92 7.62
N ALA A 61 -14.69 0.09 7.81
CA ALA A 61 -16.12 0.01 7.49
C ALA A 61 -16.65 1.40 7.14
N LEU A 62 -17.74 1.48 6.38
CA LEU A 62 -18.50 2.71 6.14
C LEU A 62 -19.99 2.42 6.29
N ASP A 63 -20.77 3.43 6.66
CA ASP A 63 -22.22 3.28 6.80
C ASP A 63 -22.91 3.43 5.44
N GLU A 64 -22.49 4.42 4.64
CA GLU A 64 -23.10 4.73 3.34
C GLU A 64 -22.09 5.31 2.34
N LEU A 65 -22.23 4.94 1.06
CA LEU A 65 -21.54 5.54 -0.08
C LEU A 65 -22.59 6.00 -1.10
N LEU A 66 -22.62 7.30 -1.37
CA LEU A 66 -23.47 7.93 -2.37
C LEU A 66 -22.63 8.40 -3.55
N ILE A 67 -23.00 7.98 -4.75
CA ILE A 67 -22.38 8.40 -6.01
C ILE A 67 -23.44 9.17 -6.80
N LEU A 68 -23.32 10.49 -6.82
CA LEU A 68 -24.25 11.38 -7.52
C LEU A 68 -23.76 11.67 -8.95
N GLN A 69 -22.44 11.80 -9.10
CA GLN A 69 -21.77 12.08 -10.37
C GLN A 69 -20.40 11.39 -10.41
N PRO A 70 -19.85 11.09 -11.60
CA PRO A 70 -18.50 10.56 -11.71
C PRO A 70 -17.47 11.59 -11.23
N CYS A 71 -16.36 11.10 -10.66
CA CYS A 71 -15.28 11.97 -10.25
C CYS A 71 -14.59 12.64 -11.46
N GLN A 72 -14.26 13.92 -11.30
CA GLN A 72 -13.60 14.73 -12.33
C GLN A 72 -12.09 14.83 -12.08
N ASP A 73 -11.32 15.33 -13.06
CA ASP A 73 -9.86 15.45 -12.95
C ASP A 73 -9.40 16.29 -11.75
N GLU A 74 -10.21 17.26 -11.33
CA GLU A 74 -9.95 18.12 -10.20
C GLU A 74 -11.20 18.27 -9.32
N MET A 75 -11.06 17.95 -8.04
CA MET A 75 -12.14 18.01 -7.05
C MET A 75 -11.60 18.43 -5.68
N TRP A 76 -12.53 18.82 -4.81
CA TRP A 76 -12.25 19.17 -3.42
C TRP A 76 -12.88 18.16 -2.47
N ALA A 77 -12.09 17.59 -1.56
CA ALA A 77 -12.60 16.71 -0.52
C ALA A 77 -12.88 17.52 0.76
N ARG A 78 -14.12 17.50 1.24
CA ARG A 78 -14.54 18.00 2.55
C ARG A 78 -14.56 16.86 3.56
N ILE A 79 -13.77 16.99 4.61
CA ILE A 79 -13.51 15.93 5.59
C ILE A 79 -13.95 16.42 6.97
N ARG A 80 -14.85 15.71 7.65
CA ARG A 80 -15.37 16.12 8.96
C ARG A 80 -15.57 14.91 9.88
N TYR A 81 -15.56 15.15 11.19
CA TYR A 81 -16.07 14.16 12.13
C TYR A 81 -17.54 13.89 11.87
N SER A 82 -17.93 12.61 11.91
CA SER A 82 -19.34 12.22 11.78
C SER A 82 -20.11 12.65 13.02
N LYS A 83 -21.44 12.74 12.94
CA LYS A 83 -22.30 13.12 14.08
C LYS A 83 -22.18 12.13 15.24
N ASP A 84 -22.03 10.85 14.91
CA ASP A 84 -21.87 9.76 15.88
C ASP A 84 -20.40 9.55 16.30
N HIS A 85 -19.53 10.51 15.99
CA HIS A 85 -18.13 10.47 16.42
C HIS A 85 -18.04 10.65 17.94
N HIS A 86 -17.35 9.71 18.59
CA HIS A 86 -17.07 9.81 20.01
C HIS A 86 -15.54 9.72 20.25
N PRO A 87 -14.89 10.79 20.74
CA PRO A 87 -13.42 10.91 20.79
C PRO A 87 -12.71 9.81 21.59
N LEU A 88 -13.41 9.27 22.59
CA LEU A 88 -12.95 8.23 23.52
C LEU A 88 -13.09 6.80 22.98
N HIS A 89 -13.75 6.60 21.83
CA HIS A 89 -13.88 5.27 21.25
C HIS A 89 -12.61 4.87 20.52
N GLN A 90 -12.26 3.58 20.62
CA GLN A 90 -11.19 2.97 19.83
C GLN A 90 -11.47 3.06 18.32
N VAL A 91 -12.74 3.26 17.95
CA VAL A 91 -13.21 3.50 16.59
C VAL A 91 -13.61 4.96 16.44
N ARG A 92 -13.10 5.62 15.40
CA ARG A 92 -13.45 7.01 15.06
C ARG A 92 -14.21 7.04 13.73
N LYS A 93 -15.31 7.78 13.67
CA LYS A 93 -16.10 7.99 12.45
C LYS A 93 -15.83 9.36 11.82
N VAL A 94 -15.67 9.37 10.49
CA VAL A 94 -15.43 10.55 9.64
C VAL A 94 -16.36 10.48 8.44
N ASP A 95 -16.92 11.62 8.02
CA ASP A 95 -17.62 11.73 6.75
C ASP A 95 -16.73 12.45 5.72
N LEU A 96 -16.81 12.02 4.46
CA LEU A 96 -16.03 12.53 3.34
C LEU A 96 -16.97 12.92 2.19
N ASP A 97 -16.89 14.15 1.71
CA ASP A 97 -17.60 14.56 0.48
C ASP A 97 -16.60 15.04 -0.57
N TRP A 98 -16.73 14.59 -1.81
CA TRP A 98 -16.02 15.16 -2.94
C TRP A 98 -16.93 16.13 -3.68
N MET A 99 -16.44 17.34 -3.86
CA MET A 99 -17.14 18.45 -4.52
C MET A 99 -16.43 18.83 -5.82
N ASP A 100 -17.22 19.21 -6.82
CA ASP A 100 -16.70 19.81 -8.05
C ASP A 100 -16.18 21.24 -7.84
N GLY A 101 -15.75 21.90 -8.92
CA GLY A 101 -15.27 23.29 -8.89
C GLY A 101 -16.35 24.33 -8.53
N GLU A 102 -17.62 23.97 -8.62
CA GLU A 102 -18.76 24.83 -8.25
C GLU A 102 -19.20 24.61 -6.80
N GLY A 103 -18.68 23.57 -6.13
CA GLY A 103 -19.01 23.20 -4.76
C GLY A 103 -20.17 22.19 -4.65
N ASN A 104 -20.64 21.62 -5.76
CA ASN A 104 -21.66 20.57 -5.73
C ASN A 104 -21.03 19.25 -5.30
N VAL A 105 -21.71 18.51 -4.42
CA VAL A 105 -21.26 17.18 -4.00
C VAL A 105 -21.48 16.17 -5.13
N CYS A 106 -20.41 15.53 -5.59
CA CYS A 106 -20.48 14.46 -6.60
C CYS A 106 -20.44 13.06 -5.94
N VAL A 107 -19.70 12.91 -4.84
CA VAL A 107 -19.57 11.64 -4.10
C VAL A 107 -19.57 11.94 -2.60
N SER A 108 -20.21 11.10 -1.80
CA SER A 108 -20.21 11.20 -0.34
C SER A 108 -20.04 9.83 0.31
N ILE A 109 -19.16 9.74 1.30
CA ILE A 109 -19.04 8.61 2.22
C ILE A 109 -19.44 9.11 3.60
N ASN A 110 -20.47 8.50 4.17
CA ASN A 110 -20.95 8.80 5.51
C ASN A 110 -20.52 7.69 6.48
N GLY A 111 -20.08 8.09 7.67
CA GLY A 111 -19.77 7.15 8.75
C GLY A 111 -18.57 6.24 8.50
N LEU A 112 -17.56 6.70 7.74
CA LEU A 112 -16.33 5.94 7.54
C LEU A 112 -15.63 5.71 8.89
N SER A 113 -15.58 4.45 9.29
CA SER A 113 -15.03 3.97 10.55
C SER A 113 -13.55 3.65 10.42
N TRP A 114 -12.77 4.25 11.31
CA TRP A 114 -11.33 4.08 11.41
C TRP A 114 -10.99 3.41 12.74
N ARG A 115 -10.08 2.44 12.69
CA ARG A 115 -9.51 1.82 13.88
C ARG A 115 -8.03 2.15 13.97
N HIS A 116 -7.54 2.38 15.17
CA HIS A 116 -6.12 2.27 15.43
C HIS A 116 -5.83 0.80 15.78
N PRO A 117 -4.98 0.07 15.03
CA PRO A 117 -4.58 -1.25 15.45
C PRO A 117 -3.96 -1.12 16.84
N ALA A 118 -4.36 -1.98 17.78
CA ALA A 118 -3.63 -2.09 19.03
C ALA A 118 -2.23 -2.51 18.64
N VAL A 119 -1.30 -1.56 18.58
CA VAL A 119 0.11 -1.87 18.66
C VAL A 119 0.19 -2.56 20.01
N GLN A 120 0.34 -3.89 19.99
CA GLN A 120 0.96 -4.56 21.13
C GLN A 120 2.18 -3.70 21.38
N GLN A 121 2.16 -2.94 22.48
CA GLN A 121 3.38 -2.43 23.05
C GLN A 121 4.19 -3.69 23.34
N ALA A 122 4.88 -4.21 22.32
CA ALA A 122 6.01 -5.07 22.48
C ALA A 122 6.86 -4.29 23.47
N ALA A 123 6.91 -4.87 24.66
CA ALA A 123 7.12 -4.21 25.92
C ALA A 123 7.95 -2.91 25.82
N ARG A 124 7.38 -1.78 26.24
CA ARG A 124 8.17 -0.82 27.01
C ARG A 124 8.46 -1.47 28.37
N SER A 125 9.17 -2.60 28.36
CA SER A 125 9.69 -3.22 29.57
C SER A 125 10.75 -2.25 30.07
N LYS A 126 10.43 -1.60 31.19
CA LYS A 126 11.44 -1.07 32.10
C LYS A 126 12.12 -2.24 32.81
N ASP A 127 12.72 -3.14 32.03
CA ASP A 127 13.49 -4.25 32.57
C ASP A 127 14.96 -4.00 32.25
N THR A 128 15.67 -3.64 33.31
CA THR A 128 17.13 -3.63 33.42
C THR A 128 17.70 -5.00 33.06
N ASN A 129 18.77 -5.01 32.25
CA ASN A 129 19.64 -6.14 31.87
C ASN A 129 19.37 -6.91 30.56
N GLY A 130 19.22 -6.18 29.45
CA GLY A 130 19.35 -6.76 28.11
C GLY A 130 19.00 -5.76 27.02
N THR A 131 19.88 -4.81 26.78
CA THR A 131 19.66 -3.65 25.92
C THR A 131 19.40 -4.05 24.46
N PHE A 132 18.14 -3.97 24.01
CA PHE A 132 17.85 -3.48 22.66
C PHE A 132 17.27 -2.07 22.80
N PRO A 133 18.10 -1.02 22.72
CA PRO A 133 17.60 0.35 22.75
C PRO A 133 17.22 0.78 21.34
N ASP A 134 16.07 1.45 21.25
CA ASP A 134 15.53 2.16 20.08
C ASP A 134 15.34 1.35 18.79
N SER A 135 14.16 1.51 18.18
CA SER A 135 13.99 1.33 16.74
C SER A 135 14.80 2.41 16.01
N GLY A 136 16.12 2.29 16.04
CA GLY A 136 17.06 3.12 15.30
C GLY A 136 17.06 2.73 13.82
N LEU A 137 17.60 3.63 12.99
CA LEU A 137 17.82 3.37 11.56
C LEU A 137 18.74 2.16 11.41
N LEU A 138 18.18 1.02 11.02
CA LEU A 138 18.94 -0.16 10.64
C LEU A 138 19.55 0.10 9.25
N LEU A 139 20.86 0.35 9.22
CA LEU A 139 21.62 0.47 8.00
C LEU A 139 21.99 -0.93 7.51
N MET A 140 21.69 -1.20 6.24
CA MET A 140 22.10 -2.41 5.55
C MET A 140 22.97 -1.99 4.37
N GLU A 141 24.19 -2.52 4.28
CA GLU A 141 24.99 -2.40 3.07
C GLU A 141 24.93 -3.73 2.30
N PRO A 142 24.76 -3.69 0.97
CA PRO A 142 24.92 -4.88 0.16
C PRO A 142 26.38 -5.30 0.19
N PHE A 143 26.68 -6.50 0.71
CA PHE A 143 28.00 -7.10 0.60
C PHE A 143 27.91 -8.40 -0.21
N TRP A 144 28.83 -8.56 -1.15
CA TRP A 144 28.98 -9.78 -1.93
C TRP A 144 30.31 -10.43 -1.53
N LYS A 145 30.24 -11.67 -1.05
CA LYS A 145 31.42 -12.50 -0.81
C LYS A 145 31.38 -13.65 -1.81
N GLU A 146 32.43 -13.78 -2.60
CA GLU A 146 32.57 -14.89 -3.53
C GLU A 146 32.66 -16.20 -2.72
N GLU A 147 31.68 -17.07 -2.90
CA GLU A 147 31.74 -18.43 -2.41
C GLU A 147 31.95 -19.36 -3.60
N SER A 148 32.89 -20.30 -3.43
CA SER A 148 32.96 -21.44 -4.32
C SER A 148 31.65 -22.22 -4.25
N PRO A 149 31.06 -22.62 -5.39
CA PRO A 149 29.86 -23.43 -5.37
C PRO A 149 30.09 -24.63 -4.45
N ALA A 150 29.28 -24.78 -3.41
CA ALA A 150 29.32 -25.99 -2.61
C ALA A 150 28.94 -27.16 -3.53
N LEU A 151 29.95 -27.92 -3.99
CA LEU A 151 29.76 -29.13 -4.79
C LEU A 151 29.02 -30.24 -4.01
N GLN A 152 28.71 -29.99 -2.73
CA GLN A 152 27.81 -30.81 -1.94
C GLN A 152 26.43 -30.16 -1.92
N PHE A 153 25.69 -30.38 -3.00
CA PHE A 153 24.25 -30.42 -2.87
C PHE A 153 23.95 -31.50 -1.83
N GLY A 154 23.39 -31.12 -0.68
CA GLY A 154 22.69 -32.10 0.14
C GLY A 154 21.74 -32.88 -0.76
N THR A 155 21.46 -34.15 -0.44
CA THR A 155 20.53 -35.02 -1.16
C THR A 155 19.07 -34.55 -1.08
N ASN A 156 18.83 -33.24 -1.17
CA ASN A 156 17.53 -32.69 -1.44
C ASN A 156 17.26 -32.96 -2.92
N SER A 157 16.38 -33.92 -3.17
CA SER A 157 15.79 -34.15 -4.49
C SER A 157 14.90 -32.93 -4.81
N TYR A 158 15.51 -31.91 -5.40
CA TYR A 158 14.75 -30.79 -5.95
C TYR A 158 14.04 -31.27 -7.21
N ARG A 159 12.72 -31.07 -7.26
CA ARG A 159 11.89 -31.50 -8.39
C ARG A 159 12.16 -30.66 -9.65
N GLU A 160 12.58 -29.41 -9.47
CA GLU A 160 12.96 -28.46 -10.51
C GLU A 160 13.91 -27.41 -9.89
N HIS A 161 14.90 -26.95 -10.64
CA HIS A 161 15.81 -25.86 -10.25
C HIS A 161 15.53 -24.65 -11.14
N LEU A 162 15.14 -23.53 -10.55
CA LEU A 162 14.73 -22.32 -11.29
C LEU A 162 15.70 -21.16 -11.02
N ILE A 163 16.23 -20.54 -12.07
CA ILE A 163 17.09 -19.35 -12.01
C ILE A 163 16.32 -18.17 -12.61
N VAL A 164 16.05 -17.13 -11.82
CA VAL A 164 15.35 -15.92 -12.29
C VAL A 164 16.36 -14.78 -12.44
N LEU A 165 16.51 -14.29 -13.67
CA LEU A 165 17.38 -13.16 -14.01
C LEU A 165 16.55 -11.87 -14.02
N CYS A 166 16.93 -10.91 -13.19
CA CYS A 166 16.26 -9.62 -13.05
C CYS A 166 17.12 -8.51 -13.68
N GLY A 167 17.15 -8.45 -15.01
CA GLY A 167 17.79 -7.32 -15.72
C GLY A 167 19.30 -7.32 -15.71
N CYS A 168 19.91 -8.48 -15.94
CA CYS A 168 21.35 -8.58 -16.11
C CYS A 168 21.77 -8.10 -17.51
N PRO A 169 22.67 -7.11 -17.63
CA PRO A 169 23.10 -6.57 -18.92
C PRO A 169 24.09 -7.47 -19.69
N GLU A 170 24.72 -8.45 -19.03
CA GLU A 170 25.54 -9.49 -19.66
C GLU A 170 24.73 -10.78 -19.94
N ASP A 171 25.19 -11.63 -20.86
CA ASP A 171 24.60 -12.94 -21.17
C ASP A 171 24.81 -13.97 -20.05
N TRP A 172 24.23 -13.67 -18.89
CA TRP A 172 24.22 -14.56 -17.73
C TRP A 172 23.38 -15.80 -17.99
N ALA A 173 22.31 -15.68 -18.79
CA ALA A 173 21.49 -16.82 -19.22
C ALA A 173 22.34 -17.88 -19.93
N GLY A 174 23.17 -17.49 -20.89
CA GLY A 174 24.09 -18.40 -21.58
C GLY A 174 25.16 -19.00 -20.67
N ARG A 175 25.64 -18.26 -19.66
CA ARG A 175 26.61 -18.77 -18.67
C ARG A 175 26.00 -19.81 -17.74
N PHE A 176 24.81 -19.54 -17.20
CA PHE A 176 24.11 -20.50 -16.34
C PHE A 176 23.68 -21.75 -17.10
N ALA A 177 23.21 -21.62 -18.36
CA ALA A 177 22.85 -22.76 -19.19
C ALA A 177 24.03 -23.71 -19.46
N LYS A 178 25.27 -23.20 -19.47
CA LYS A 178 26.49 -24.01 -19.66
C LYS A 178 26.96 -24.71 -18.38
N GLY A 179 26.66 -24.14 -17.21
CA GLY A 179 27.13 -24.65 -15.91
C GLY A 179 26.08 -25.42 -15.09
N MET A 180 24.80 -25.28 -15.45
CA MET A 180 23.67 -25.87 -14.73
C MET A 180 22.66 -26.42 -15.73
N ASP A 181 22.87 -27.68 -16.13
CA ASP A 181 22.10 -28.42 -17.13
C ASP A 181 20.64 -28.71 -16.73
N THR A 182 20.35 -28.83 -15.43
CA THR A 182 19.00 -29.08 -14.92
C THR A 182 18.23 -27.82 -14.53
N ALA A 183 18.83 -26.63 -14.68
CA ALA A 183 18.21 -25.38 -14.24
C ALA A 183 17.42 -24.72 -15.37
N ARG A 184 16.14 -24.41 -15.11
CA ARG A 184 15.32 -23.60 -16.00
C ARG A 184 15.57 -22.12 -15.71
N ILE A 185 15.92 -21.37 -16.75
CA ILE A 185 16.30 -19.95 -16.63
C ILE A 185 15.10 -19.10 -17.09
N LEU A 186 14.66 -18.17 -16.25
CA LEU A 186 13.62 -17.18 -16.55
C LEU A 186 14.25 -15.78 -16.58
N ASP A 187 14.20 -15.09 -17.72
CA ASP A 187 14.64 -13.69 -17.82
C ASP A 187 13.43 -12.75 -17.71
N TRP A 188 13.33 -12.08 -16.56
CA TRP A 188 12.18 -11.23 -16.22
C TRP A 188 12.11 -9.94 -17.07
N GLN A 189 13.20 -9.50 -17.70
CA GLN A 189 13.17 -8.32 -18.57
C GLN A 189 12.93 -8.65 -20.05
N ASN A 190 13.06 -9.92 -20.46
CA ASN A 190 12.83 -10.39 -21.83
C ASN A 190 11.49 -11.12 -22.03
N VAL A 191 10.50 -10.87 -21.16
CA VAL A 191 9.17 -11.51 -21.14
C VAL A 191 8.39 -11.39 -22.47
N ALA A 192 8.81 -10.53 -23.40
CA ALA A 192 8.20 -10.42 -24.73
C ALA A 192 8.26 -11.71 -25.59
N LYS A 193 9.12 -12.70 -25.26
CA LYS A 193 9.19 -13.97 -26.01
C LYS A 193 8.54 -15.18 -25.34
N ASP A 194 8.34 -15.19 -24.03
CA ASP A 194 7.85 -16.38 -23.30
C ASP A 194 6.35 -16.37 -22.95
N VAL A 195 5.65 -15.26 -23.17
CA VAL A 195 4.19 -15.17 -22.89
C VAL A 195 3.34 -16.00 -23.87
N MET A 196 3.88 -16.45 -25.00
CA MET A 196 3.14 -17.33 -25.93
C MET A 196 2.99 -18.78 -25.46
N ASN A 197 3.70 -19.23 -24.41
CA ASN A 197 3.61 -20.63 -23.95
C ASN A 197 2.85 -20.83 -22.63
N ILE A 198 2.25 -19.78 -22.06
CA ILE A 198 1.46 -19.88 -20.83
C ILE A 198 -0.02 -20.22 -21.12
N SER A 199 -0.46 -20.21 -22.38
CA SER A 199 -1.84 -20.56 -22.76
C SER A 199 -2.13 -22.07 -22.81
N ALA A 200 -1.15 -22.94 -22.55
CA ALA A 200 -1.33 -24.40 -22.58
C ALA A 200 -1.66 -25.04 -21.22
N ILE A 201 -2.06 -24.26 -20.21
CA ILE A 201 -2.67 -24.82 -18.99
C ILE A 201 -4.16 -25.10 -19.30
N THR A 202 -4.40 -26.15 -20.08
CA THR A 202 -5.68 -26.84 -20.03
C THR A 202 -5.69 -27.72 -18.78
N PRO A 203 -6.77 -27.73 -17.98
CA PRO A 203 -6.90 -28.67 -16.89
C PRO A 203 -7.21 -30.03 -17.51
N ASN A 204 -6.18 -30.80 -17.81
CA ASN A 204 -6.35 -32.18 -18.22
C ASN A 204 -6.18 -33.10 -17.01
N VAL A 205 -7.35 -33.58 -16.58
CA VAL A 205 -7.65 -34.97 -16.23
C VAL A 205 -7.74 -35.35 -14.74
N CYS A 206 -8.87 -36.03 -14.48
CA CYS A 206 -9.32 -36.85 -13.34
C CYS A 206 -9.96 -36.15 -12.15
#